data_AF-X1E912-F1
#
_entry.id   AF-X1E912-F1
#
_cell.length_a   1.000
_cell.length_b   1.000
_cell.length_c   1.000
_cell.angle_alpha   90.00
_cell.angle_beta   90.00
_cell.angle_gamma   90.00
#
_symmetry.space_group_name_H-M   'P 1'
#
loop_
_entity.id
_entity.type
_entity.pdbx_description
1 polymer ?
#
loop_
_entity_poly.entity_id
_entity_poly.type
_entity_poly.pdbx_seq_one_letter_code
_entity_poly.pdbx_strand_id
1 'polypeptide(L)'
;EKSLWQKAGITPEGKWYMEIGQGMGAALQVANERQAYVLCDRGTFLAYKNKIDLIILSEGDALLFNPYGIMAVNPARYSHVKYIEAMQLIAWVTSVEGQKIIGEYKKEGEILFHPMAIK
;
A
#
# COMPACT_ATOMS: atom_id res chain seq x y z
N GLU A 1 -2.69 -8.41 3.97
CA GLU A 1 -2.45 -9.87 3.97
C GLU A 1 -3.30 -10.63 5.00
N LYS A 2 -3.13 -10.41 6.32
CA LYS A 2 -3.84 -11.19 7.36
C LYS A 2 -5.36 -11.32 7.15
N SER A 3 -6.03 -10.24 6.71
CA SER A 3 -7.44 -10.24 6.39
C SER A 3 -7.82 -11.15 5.20
N LEU A 4 -6.92 -11.34 4.23
CA LEU A 4 -7.10 -12.24 3.09
C LEU A 4 -7.07 -13.70 3.57
N TRP A 5 -6.08 -14.05 4.40
CA TRP A 5 -5.98 -15.39 5.00
C TRP A 5 -7.23 -15.75 5.80
N GLN A 6 -7.71 -14.81 6.63
CA GLN A 6 -8.95 -14.99 7.38
C GLN A 6 -10.16 -15.22 6.46
N LYS A 7 -10.31 -14.42 5.39
CA LYS A 7 -11.41 -14.58 4.42
C LYS A 7 -11.34 -15.90 3.65
N ALA A 8 -10.13 -16.39 3.38
CA ALA A 8 -9.91 -17.68 2.74
C ALA A 8 -10.14 -18.87 3.70
N GLY A 9 -10.22 -18.64 5.01
CA GLY A 9 -10.29 -19.71 6.01
C GLY A 9 -8.99 -20.52 6.10
N ILE A 10 -7.86 -19.91 5.72
CA ILE A 10 -6.55 -20.57 5.67
C ILE A 10 -5.66 -20.00 6.78
N THR A 11 -5.08 -20.88 7.58
CA THR A 11 -3.96 -20.54 8.46
C THR A 11 -2.65 -20.70 7.67
N PRO A 12 -1.87 -19.64 7.46
CA PRO A 12 -0.64 -19.71 6.67
C PRO A 12 0.50 -20.34 7.51
N GLU A 13 0.61 -21.67 7.45
CA GLU A 13 1.60 -22.42 8.22
C GLU A 13 2.17 -23.64 7.46
N GLY A 14 3.36 -24.06 7.85
CA GLY A 14 4.04 -25.23 7.28
C GLY A 14 5.02 -24.90 6.16
N LYS A 15 5.49 -25.93 5.45
CA LYS A 15 6.63 -25.82 4.50
C LYS A 15 6.38 -24.92 3.29
N TRP A 16 5.12 -24.68 2.94
CA TRP A 16 4.73 -23.88 1.77
C TRP A 16 4.63 -22.38 2.07
N TYR A 17 4.58 -21.99 3.34
CA TYR A 17 4.50 -20.61 3.78
C TYR A 17 5.80 -20.16 4.42
N MET A 18 6.19 -18.91 4.16
CA MET A 18 7.42 -18.34 4.68
C MET A 18 7.18 -16.90 5.12
N GLU A 19 7.41 -16.64 6.40
CA GLU A 19 7.51 -15.29 6.94
C GLU A 19 9.00 -14.94 7.09
N ILE A 20 9.48 -13.96 6.33
CA ILE A 20 10.91 -13.63 6.32
C ILE A 20 11.33 -12.64 7.42
N GLY A 21 10.36 -12.01 8.10
CA GLY A 21 10.61 -11.05 9.19
C GLY A 21 11.32 -9.74 8.78
N GLN A 22 11.31 -9.39 7.49
CA GLN A 22 11.95 -8.18 6.95
C GLN A 22 10.98 -7.37 6.09
N GLY A 23 11.45 -6.22 5.58
CA GLY A 23 10.64 -5.34 4.73
C GLY A 23 10.31 -5.93 3.35
N MET A 24 9.35 -5.30 2.66
CA MET A 24 8.78 -5.80 1.40
C MET A 24 9.83 -5.99 0.28
N GLY A 25 10.84 -5.11 0.18
CA GLY A 25 11.90 -5.24 -0.82
C GLY A 25 12.72 -6.54 -0.67
N ALA A 26 13.04 -6.91 0.58
CA ALA A 26 13.74 -8.16 0.87
C ALA A 26 12.83 -9.38 0.61
N ALA A 27 11.55 -9.30 0.98
CA ALA A 27 10.57 -10.35 0.69
C ALA A 27 10.42 -10.61 -0.81
N LEU A 28 10.46 -9.55 -1.63
CA LEU A 28 10.43 -9.66 -3.07
C LEU A 28 11.67 -10.38 -3.64
N GLN A 29 12.87 -10.03 -3.13
CA GLN A 29 14.12 -10.67 -3.55
C GLN A 29 14.16 -12.15 -3.16
N VAL A 30 13.77 -12.49 -1.93
CA VAL A 30 13.69 -13.88 -1.46
C VAL A 30 12.68 -14.67 -2.30
N ALA A 31 11.51 -14.09 -2.61
CA ALA A 31 10.54 -14.73 -3.49
C ALA A 31 11.09 -14.95 -4.90
N ASN A 32 11.85 -13.99 -5.44
CA ASN A 32 12.53 -14.12 -6.73
C ASN A 32 13.56 -15.26 -6.71
N GLU A 33 14.45 -15.29 -5.72
CA GLU A 33 15.48 -16.33 -5.59
C GLU A 33 14.89 -17.72 -5.43
N ARG A 34 13.78 -17.84 -4.69
CA ARG A 34 13.09 -19.11 -4.44
C ARG A 34 12.08 -19.49 -5.51
N GLN A 35 11.85 -18.64 -6.51
CA GLN A 35 10.79 -18.80 -7.51
C GLN A 35 9.42 -19.06 -6.84
N ALA A 36 9.11 -18.24 -5.84
CA ALA A 36 7.91 -18.34 -5.00
C ALA A 36 6.93 -17.20 -5.26
N TYR A 37 5.71 -17.35 -4.74
CA TYR A 37 4.68 -16.31 -4.76
C TYR A 37 4.88 -15.36 -3.58
N VAL A 38 4.55 -14.08 -3.80
CA VAL A 38 4.58 -13.05 -2.77
C VAL A 38 3.47 -12.04 -3.00
N LEU A 39 2.77 -11.66 -1.94
CA LEU A 39 1.87 -10.51 -1.96
C LEU A 39 2.69 -9.24 -1.75
N CYS A 40 2.62 -8.29 -2.68
CA CYS A 40 3.42 -7.07 -2.68
C CYS A 40 2.57 -5.86 -3.06
N ASP A 41 2.87 -4.69 -2.50
CA ASP A 41 2.29 -3.44 -2.97
C ASP A 41 2.89 -3.02 -4.33
N ARG A 42 2.09 -2.34 -5.15
CA ARG A 42 2.47 -1.92 -6.51
C ARG A 42 3.73 -1.04 -6.51
N GLY A 43 3.91 -0.18 -5.52
CA GLY A 43 5.01 0.79 -5.45
C GLY A 43 6.37 0.12 -5.23
N THR A 44 6.40 -0.89 -4.37
CA THR A 44 7.57 -1.74 -4.16
C THR A 44 7.85 -2.61 -5.39
N PHE A 45 6.83 -3.25 -5.98
CA PHE A 45 7.02 -4.04 -7.21
C PHE A 45 7.66 -3.20 -8.33
N LEU A 46 7.14 -2.01 -8.61
CA LEU A 46 7.71 -1.13 -9.66
C LEU A 46 9.15 -0.71 -9.37
N ALA A 47 9.53 -0.55 -8.09
CA ALA A 47 10.91 -0.22 -7.72
C ALA A 47 11.93 -1.36 -7.98
N TYR A 48 11.42 -2.60 -8.04
CA TYR A 48 12.23 -3.81 -8.18
C TYR A 48 12.01 -4.54 -9.50
N LYS A 49 11.03 -4.13 -10.33
CA LYS A 49 10.63 -4.80 -11.58
C LYS A 49 11.81 -5.08 -12.52
N ASN A 50 12.81 -4.20 -12.55
CA ASN A 50 14.01 -4.36 -13.39
C ASN A 50 15.17 -5.11 -12.69
N LYS A 51 14.94 -5.65 -11.49
CA LYS A 51 15.91 -6.35 -10.62
C LYS A 51 15.47 -7.78 -10.28
N ILE A 52 14.30 -8.20 -10.73
CA ILE A 52 13.67 -9.49 -10.44
C ILE A 52 13.05 -10.03 -11.72
N ASP A 53 12.79 -11.32 -11.75
CA ASP A 53 12.12 -12.03 -12.84
C ASP A 53 10.64 -12.31 -12.52
N LEU A 54 10.16 -11.94 -11.33
CA LEU A 54 8.76 -12.10 -10.91
C LEU A 54 7.81 -11.25 -11.76
N ILE A 55 6.69 -11.85 -12.14
CA ILE A 55 5.60 -11.19 -12.86
C ILE A 55 4.36 -11.04 -11.98
N ILE A 56 3.46 -10.13 -12.37
CA ILE A 56 2.16 -9.98 -11.70
C ILE A 56 1.25 -11.11 -12.18
N LEU A 57 0.74 -11.89 -11.23
CA LEU A 57 -0.20 -12.98 -11.52
C LEU A 57 -1.65 -12.64 -11.13
N SER A 58 -1.84 -11.67 -10.24
CA SER A 58 -3.16 -11.20 -9.81
C SER A 58 -3.09 -9.74 -9.35
N GLU A 59 -4.05 -8.92 -9.79
CA GLU A 59 -4.23 -7.52 -9.40
C GLU A 59 -5.67 -7.06 -9.63
N GLY A 60 -6.05 -5.90 -9.09
CA GLY A 60 -7.35 -5.25 -9.36
C GLY A 60 -8.53 -5.74 -8.52
N ASP A 61 -8.39 -6.85 -7.79
CA ASP A 61 -9.41 -7.32 -6.86
C ASP A 61 -9.64 -6.30 -5.73
N ALA A 62 -10.90 -6.01 -5.41
CA ALA A 62 -11.29 -5.06 -4.36
C ALA A 62 -10.75 -5.45 -2.96
N LEU A 63 -10.49 -6.74 -2.73
CA LEU A 63 -9.85 -7.25 -1.52
C LEU A 63 -8.39 -6.82 -1.38
N LEU A 64 -7.74 -6.47 -2.50
CA LEU A 64 -6.35 -6.01 -2.55
C LEU A 64 -6.23 -4.49 -2.43
N PHE A 65 -7.35 -3.77 -2.36
CA PHE A 65 -7.32 -2.31 -2.19
C PHE A 65 -6.72 -1.96 -0.84
N ASN A 66 -5.73 -1.07 -0.86
CA ASN A 66 -5.03 -0.58 0.31
C ASN A 66 -5.34 0.92 0.50
N PRO A 67 -6.52 1.27 1.04
CA PRO A 67 -6.93 2.66 1.18
C PRO A 67 -6.09 3.38 2.25
N TYR A 68 -5.73 4.63 1.95
CA TYR A 68 -5.02 5.51 2.88
C TYR A 68 -5.98 6.51 3.51
N GLY A 69 -5.85 6.72 4.81
CA GLY A 69 -6.57 7.75 5.56
C GLY A 69 -5.62 8.79 6.12
N ILE A 70 -6.06 10.05 6.13
CA ILE A 70 -5.40 11.14 6.85
C ILE A 70 -6.29 11.55 8.03
N MET A 71 -5.70 11.65 9.23
CA MET A 71 -6.45 11.89 10.47
C MET A 71 -5.73 12.93 11.34
N ALA A 72 -6.49 13.91 11.84
CA ALA A 72 -5.98 14.88 12.80
C ALA A 72 -5.92 14.26 14.21
N VAL A 73 -4.85 14.55 14.94
CA VAL A 73 -4.72 14.14 16.34
C VAL A 73 -5.71 14.93 17.20
N ASN A 74 -6.36 14.25 18.15
CA ASN A 74 -7.39 14.86 19.01
C ASN A 74 -6.79 15.96 19.94
N PRO A 75 -7.14 17.25 19.75
CA PRO A 75 -6.58 18.36 20.52
C PRO A 75 -7.09 18.41 21.97
N ALA A 76 -8.27 17.83 22.25
CA ALA A 76 -8.79 17.74 23.61
C ALA A 76 -7.95 16.78 24.48
N ARG A 77 -7.31 15.79 23.86
CA ARG A 77 -6.39 14.87 24.53
C ARG A 77 -4.94 15.37 24.51
N TYR A 78 -4.54 16.08 23.46
CA TYR A 78 -3.18 16.56 23.26
C TYR A 78 -3.19 18.05 22.89
N SER A 79 -3.13 18.92 23.89
CA SER A 79 -3.28 20.38 23.68
C SER A 79 -2.16 21.05 22.87
N HIS A 80 -0.99 20.41 22.75
CA HIS A 80 0.15 20.93 22.00
C HIS A 80 0.09 20.64 20.49
N VAL A 81 -0.90 19.89 20.02
CA VAL A 81 -0.99 19.53 18.60
C VAL A 81 -1.49 20.70 17.78
N LYS A 82 -0.93 20.81 16.57
CA LYS A 82 -1.28 21.82 15.58
C LYS A 82 -2.55 21.43 14.81
N TYR A 83 -3.69 21.43 15.52
CA TYR A 83 -4.94 20.89 14.99
C TYR A 83 -5.43 21.65 13.75
N ILE A 84 -5.35 22.99 13.76
CA ILE A 84 -5.82 23.81 12.65
C ILE A 84 -4.98 23.54 11.39
N GLU A 85 -3.67 23.44 11.52
CA GLU A 85 -2.76 23.14 10.42
C GLU A 85 -2.95 21.70 9.91
N ALA A 86 -3.20 20.74 10.80
CA ALA A 86 -3.56 19.38 10.39
C ALA A 86 -4.87 19.37 9.59
N MET A 87 -5.88 20.13 10.00
CA MET A 87 -7.15 20.27 9.26
C MET A 87 -6.97 20.97 7.92
N GLN A 88 -6.07 21.95 7.82
CA GLN A 88 -5.71 22.58 6.53
C GLN A 88 -5.08 21.56 5.58
N LEU A 89 -4.16 20.72 6.06
CA LEU A 89 -3.57 19.65 5.27
C LEU A 89 -4.61 18.63 4.83
N ILE A 90 -5.51 18.21 5.73
CA ILE A 90 -6.61 17.30 5.40
C ILE A 90 -7.48 17.89 4.29
N ALA A 91 -7.91 19.15 4.45
CA ALA A 91 -8.73 19.84 3.47
C ALA A 91 -8.03 19.96 2.10
N TRP A 92 -6.72 20.22 2.08
CA TRP A 92 -5.95 20.28 0.84
C TRP A 92 -5.80 18.89 0.20
N VAL A 93 -5.39 17.86 0.94
CA VAL A 93 -5.22 16.50 0.43
C VAL A 93 -6.53 15.95 -0.16
N THR A 94 -7.67 16.27 0.45
CA THR A 94 -9.00 15.84 -0.03
C THR A 94 -9.66 16.80 -1.01
N SER A 95 -9.00 17.91 -1.38
CA SER A 95 -9.51 18.86 -2.38
C SER A 95 -9.41 18.32 -3.81
N VAL A 96 -10.06 19.00 -4.77
CA VAL A 96 -9.95 18.68 -6.20
C VAL A 96 -8.49 18.70 -6.67
N GLU A 97 -7.71 19.68 -6.22
CA GLU A 97 -6.29 19.80 -6.55
C GLU A 97 -5.48 18.64 -5.96
N GLY A 98 -5.63 18.34 -4.67
CA GLY A 98 -4.92 17.26 -4.01
C GLY A 98 -5.23 15.89 -4.62
N GLN A 99 -6.51 15.61 -4.87
CA GLN A 99 -6.94 14.36 -5.52
C GLN A 99 -6.42 14.25 -6.96
N LYS A 100 -6.37 15.36 -7.71
CA LYS A 100 -5.76 15.39 -9.06
C LYS A 100 -4.27 15.04 -9.00
N ILE A 101 -3.51 15.68 -8.10
CA ILE A 101 -2.08 15.40 -7.91
C ILE A 101 -1.85 13.92 -7.58
N ILE A 102 -2.67 13.35 -6.68
CA ILE A 102 -2.61 11.92 -6.32
C ILE A 102 -2.84 11.03 -7.56
N GLY A 103 -3.89 11.30 -8.34
CA GLY A 103 -4.24 10.49 -9.52
C GLY A 103 -3.30 10.65 -10.71
N GLU A 104 -2.58 11.77 -10.79
CA GLU A 104 -1.57 12.03 -11.83
C GLU A 104 -0.17 11.54 -11.45
N TYR A 105 0.06 11.17 -10.19
CA TYR A 105 1.35 10.68 -9.73
C TYR A 105 1.69 9.34 -10.40
N LYS A 106 2.85 9.32 -11.05
CA LYS A 106 3.36 8.16 -11.76
C LYS A 106 4.73 7.72 -11.26
N LYS A 107 4.97 6.41 -11.32
CA LYS A 107 6.27 5.80 -11.10
C LYS A 107 6.56 4.82 -12.22
N GLU A 108 7.70 4.94 -12.88
CA GLU A 108 8.03 4.14 -14.08
C GLU A 108 6.94 4.21 -15.17
N GLY A 109 6.27 5.37 -15.31
CA GLY A 109 5.18 5.60 -16.28
C GLY A 109 3.80 5.09 -15.85
N GLU A 110 3.71 4.32 -14.76
CA GLU A 110 2.48 3.73 -14.25
C GLU A 110 1.81 4.63 -13.20
N ILE A 111 0.48 4.76 -13.24
CA ILE A 111 -0.29 5.41 -12.17
C ILE A 111 -0.17 4.56 -10.91
N LEU A 112 0.28 5.17 -9.81
CA LEU A 112 0.51 4.42 -8.58
C LEU A 112 -0.63 4.49 -7.57
N PHE A 113 -1.36 5.61 -7.55
CA PHE A 113 -2.44 5.85 -6.59
C PHE A 113 -3.73 6.23 -7.30
N HIS A 114 -4.85 5.77 -6.73
CA HIS A 114 -6.18 6.11 -7.21
C HIS A 114 -6.88 6.98 -6.16
N PRO A 115 -7.25 8.24 -6.48
CA PRO A 115 -7.94 9.12 -5.54
C PRO A 115 -9.33 8.58 -5.20
N MET A 116 -9.79 8.85 -3.97
CA MET A 116 -11.06 8.33 -3.45
C MET A 116 -11.94 9.39 -2.76
N ALA A 117 -11.39 10.56 -2.42
CA ALA A 117 -12.12 11.55 -1.61
C ALA A 117 -13.15 12.35 -2.41
N ILE A 118 -12.94 12.48 -3.72
CA ILE A 118 -13.84 13.14 -4.66
C ILE A 118 -14.05 12.19 -5.84
N LYS A 119 -15.31 12.00 -6.24
CA LYS A 119 -15.71 11.16 -7.38
C LYS A 119 -16.03 12.02 -8.59
#